data_AF-A0A4V0HVJ3-F1
#
_entry.id   AF-A0A4V0HVJ3-F1
#
_cell.length_a   1.000
_cell.length_b   1.000
_cell.length_c   1.000
_cell.angle_alpha   90.00
_cell.angle_beta   90.00
_cell.angle_gamma   90.00
#
_symmetry.space_group_name_H-M   'P 1'
#
loop_
_entity.id
_entity.type
_entity.pdbx_description
1 polymer ?
#
loop_
_entity_poly.entity_id
_entity_poly.type
_entity_poly.pdbx_seq_one_letter_code
_entity_poly.pdbx_strand_id
1 'polypeptide(L)'
;MRVRHKQPTLVSMWMLDVFCCALGCVTLLFLLNSRMASDEAEANKTALIDLRTTERKLAATLDELDKLRLRLNSEEAGRQKLSAALTEAEGLRLKLSDEAAALAKQLATTTADRDDLAKKLALSQKEAKDAKALADATQLALNAAEAKVTADAKELATVRAMATDADDVLRKKQKEADALAKKLVESNASAEDLARLLRKRDDEKVALAKQAADLKKELDDLDAKTAGTRKEFDAAAAQIKDLTKKVSDANVTIVDLQGDKARLADKLDKLQKETDARFAGIVTAGKRVVFLVDISGSMAKRDSETADPTKWPIVVETVSKVMRSVVGLEKYQIVIFSSSAKWLFGTGDWRDYEGEKSIDDVKKALAAVKPHDDTNLHAGLEKAFSLRESGLDVIYLFSDGLPTSGPGLTLAEQTRRPPLTELELGEKLGKHIRKTLSDTWNRPLAGKPRVKIHAVGFFFESPDVGAFLWALARENDGSFVGMSKP
;
A
#
# COMPACT_ATOMS: atom_id res chain seq x y z
N MET A 1 214.25 31.52 -34.47
CA MET A 1 213.71 32.75 -35.09
C MET A 1 212.27 32.92 -34.60
N ARG A 2 212.03 33.97 -33.79
CA ARG A 2 210.77 34.61 -33.33
C ARG A 2 209.54 33.77 -32.86
N VAL A 3 209.39 33.87 -31.54
CA VAL A 3 208.27 33.68 -30.59
C VAL A 3 206.86 34.14 -31.05
N ARG A 4 205.81 33.36 -30.72
CA ARG A 4 204.66 33.74 -29.84
C ARG A 4 203.65 32.58 -29.66
N HIS A 5 203.51 32.10 -28.42
CA HIS A 5 202.43 31.21 -27.97
C HIS A 5 201.10 31.99 -27.84
N LYS A 6 199.99 31.39 -28.27
CA LYS A 6 198.60 31.88 -28.11
C LYS A 6 197.87 30.90 -27.17
N GLN A 7 197.32 31.39 -26.06
CA GLN A 7 196.52 30.59 -25.12
C GLN A 7 195.16 30.19 -25.74
N PRO A 8 194.64 28.98 -25.50
CA PRO A 8 193.33 28.56 -26.01
C PRO A 8 192.18 29.11 -25.14
N THR A 9 191.20 29.75 -25.77
CA THR A 9 189.92 30.18 -25.16
C THR A 9 188.95 29.02 -25.07
N LEU A 10 188.45 28.74 -23.86
CA LEU A 10 187.68 27.55 -23.45
C LEU A 10 186.22 27.47 -23.95
N VAL A 11 185.70 28.48 -24.64
CA VAL A 11 184.37 28.41 -25.28
C VAL A 11 184.42 29.14 -26.61
N SER A 12 184.10 28.42 -27.67
CA SER A 12 184.04 28.91 -29.04
C SER A 12 182.60 29.25 -29.43
N MET A 13 182.43 30.28 -30.26
CA MET A 13 181.13 30.84 -30.66
C MET A 13 180.11 29.80 -31.16
N TRP A 14 180.56 28.74 -31.84
CA TRP A 14 179.68 27.64 -32.30
C TRP A 14 179.09 26.78 -31.15
N MET A 15 179.76 26.70 -29.99
CA MET A 15 179.27 25.94 -28.84
C MET A 15 178.08 26.66 -28.16
N LEU A 16 178.06 28.00 -28.21
CA LEU A 16 176.96 28.80 -27.71
C LEU A 16 175.70 28.61 -28.57
N ASP A 17 175.86 28.53 -29.89
CA ASP A 17 174.76 28.25 -30.83
C ASP A 17 174.13 26.87 -30.57
N VAL A 18 174.94 25.84 -30.31
CA VAL A 18 174.43 24.49 -30.00
C VAL A 18 173.64 24.47 -28.69
N PHE A 19 174.12 25.13 -27.64
CA PHE A 19 173.37 25.24 -26.37
C PHE A 19 172.10 26.09 -26.51
N CYS A 20 172.14 27.17 -27.28
CA CYS A 20 170.98 28.01 -27.56
C CYS A 20 169.90 27.23 -28.34
N CYS A 21 170.29 26.44 -29.35
CA CYS A 21 169.37 25.55 -30.07
C CYS A 21 168.80 24.44 -29.18
N ALA A 22 169.61 23.76 -28.37
CA ALA A 22 169.13 22.70 -27.49
C ALA A 22 168.17 23.24 -26.41
N LEU A 23 168.50 24.37 -25.79
CA LEU A 23 167.63 25.04 -24.81
C LEU A 23 166.34 25.54 -25.49
N GLY A 24 166.43 26.08 -26.70
CA GLY A 24 165.28 26.47 -27.53
C GLY A 24 164.33 25.32 -27.82
N CYS A 25 164.84 24.15 -28.20
CA CYS A 25 164.01 22.96 -28.42
C CYS A 25 163.32 22.47 -27.13
N VAL A 26 164.04 22.43 -26.00
CA VAL A 26 163.47 21.98 -24.71
C VAL A 26 162.40 22.95 -24.20
N THR A 27 162.64 24.26 -24.30
CA THR A 27 161.65 25.28 -23.93
C THR A 27 160.41 25.22 -24.82
N LEU A 28 160.57 24.95 -26.13
CA LEU A 28 159.45 24.78 -27.05
C LEU A 28 158.64 23.51 -26.76
N LEU A 29 159.30 22.38 -26.45
CA LEU A 29 158.61 21.15 -26.01
C LEU A 29 157.87 21.35 -24.68
N PHE A 30 158.45 22.07 -23.72
CA PHE A 30 157.79 22.39 -22.46
C PHE A 30 156.57 23.27 -22.66
N LEU A 31 156.66 24.31 -23.50
CA LEU A 31 155.53 25.18 -23.84
C LEU A 31 154.44 24.41 -24.61
N LEU A 32 154.82 23.52 -25.53
CA LEU A 32 153.87 22.67 -26.25
C LEU A 32 153.15 21.71 -25.32
N ASN A 33 153.89 21.04 -24.42
CA ASN A 33 153.31 20.14 -23.42
C ASN A 33 152.42 20.90 -22.41
N SER A 34 152.85 22.09 -21.98
CA SER A 34 152.03 22.95 -21.10
C SER A 34 150.77 23.44 -21.81
N ARG A 35 150.83 23.71 -23.12
CA ARG A 35 149.67 24.09 -23.92
C ARG A 35 148.72 22.90 -24.11
N MET A 36 149.23 21.72 -24.46
CA MET A 36 148.43 20.49 -24.59
C MET A 36 147.75 20.12 -23.27
N ALA A 37 148.47 20.18 -22.15
CA ALA A 37 147.89 19.94 -20.82
C ALA A 37 146.83 21.00 -20.46
N SER A 38 147.01 22.25 -20.87
CA SER A 38 146.00 23.30 -20.71
C SER A 38 144.77 23.05 -21.58
N ASP A 39 144.95 22.68 -22.85
CA ASP A 39 143.87 22.37 -23.79
C ASP A 39 143.07 21.13 -23.32
N GLU A 40 143.74 20.09 -22.81
CA GLU A 40 143.10 18.92 -22.18
C GLU A 40 142.38 19.26 -20.87
N ALA A 41 142.94 20.12 -20.04
CA ALA A 41 142.29 20.58 -18.82
C ALA A 41 141.02 21.41 -19.14
N GLU A 42 141.06 22.25 -20.17
CA GLU A 42 139.89 22.97 -20.67
C GLU A 42 138.84 22.01 -21.24
N ALA A 43 139.25 21.03 -22.07
CA ALA A 43 138.35 20.02 -22.62
C ALA A 43 137.69 19.15 -21.53
N ASN A 44 138.43 18.77 -20.49
CA ASN A 44 137.87 18.05 -19.35
C ASN A 44 136.91 18.93 -18.53
N LYS A 45 137.23 20.22 -18.38
CA LYS A 45 136.35 21.17 -17.68
C LYS A 45 135.05 21.40 -18.44
N THR A 46 135.10 21.55 -19.77
CA THR A 46 133.89 21.65 -20.61
C THR A 46 133.09 20.35 -20.55
N ALA A 47 133.73 19.19 -20.67
CA ALA A 47 133.05 17.90 -20.56
C ALA A 47 132.35 17.70 -19.19
N LEU A 48 132.97 18.13 -18.08
CA LEU A 48 132.34 18.08 -16.76
C LEU A 48 131.15 19.04 -16.62
N ILE A 49 131.22 20.22 -17.26
CA ILE A 49 130.09 21.16 -17.31
C ILE A 49 128.95 20.54 -18.12
N ASP A 50 129.26 19.94 -19.27
CA ASP A 50 128.28 19.27 -20.13
C ASP A 50 127.65 18.07 -19.43
N LEU A 51 128.43 17.25 -18.72
CA LEU A 51 127.91 16.16 -17.91
C LEU A 51 126.94 16.67 -16.82
N ARG A 52 127.31 17.72 -16.09
CA ARG A 52 126.42 18.31 -15.07
C ARG A 52 125.16 18.92 -15.69
N THR A 53 125.25 19.53 -16.87
CA THR A 53 124.06 20.08 -17.54
C THR A 53 123.14 18.96 -18.05
N THR A 54 123.70 17.85 -18.56
CA THR A 54 122.92 16.69 -19.00
C THR A 54 122.28 15.96 -17.82
N GLU A 55 122.97 15.80 -16.68
CA GLU A 55 122.40 15.27 -15.44
C GLU A 55 121.22 16.11 -14.94
N ARG A 56 121.36 17.45 -14.95
CA ARG A 56 120.27 18.36 -14.59
C ARG A 56 119.08 18.26 -15.53
N LYS A 57 119.32 18.17 -16.84
CA LYS A 57 118.27 17.96 -17.85
C LYS A 57 117.56 16.62 -17.62
N LEU A 58 118.31 15.54 -17.37
CA LEU A 58 117.74 14.22 -17.09
C LEU A 58 116.86 14.26 -15.83
N ALA A 59 117.34 14.85 -14.74
CA ALA A 59 116.56 15.00 -13.52
C ALA A 59 115.26 15.79 -13.74
N ALA A 60 115.31 16.89 -14.51
CA ALA A 60 114.13 17.65 -14.88
C ALA A 60 113.14 16.84 -15.72
N THR A 61 113.63 16.07 -16.72
CA THR A 61 112.76 15.22 -17.54
C THR A 61 112.14 14.06 -16.75
N LEU A 62 112.81 13.53 -15.73
CA LEU A 62 112.26 12.49 -14.86
C LEU A 62 111.15 13.06 -13.97
N ASP A 63 111.34 14.26 -13.40
CA ASP A 63 110.28 14.94 -12.63
C ASP A 63 109.05 15.27 -13.50
N GLU A 64 109.26 15.70 -14.75
CA GLU A 64 108.19 15.89 -15.71
C GLU A 64 107.47 14.57 -16.06
N LEU A 65 108.21 13.48 -16.25
CA LEU A 65 107.65 12.15 -16.50
C LEU A 65 106.77 11.69 -15.33
N ASP A 66 107.22 11.87 -14.09
CA ASP A 66 106.44 11.46 -12.91
C ASP A 66 105.19 12.33 -12.73
N LYS A 67 105.28 13.64 -13.00
CA LYS A 67 104.09 14.51 -13.06
C LYS A 67 103.09 14.08 -14.13
N LEU A 68 103.57 13.69 -15.31
CA LEU A 68 102.71 13.20 -16.40
C LEU A 68 102.07 11.87 -16.05
N ARG A 69 102.79 10.94 -15.40
CA ARG A 69 102.23 9.68 -14.90
C ARG A 69 101.11 9.90 -13.87
N LEU A 70 101.33 10.81 -12.92
CA LEU A 70 100.30 11.15 -11.93
C LEU A 70 99.06 11.74 -12.59
N ARG A 71 99.23 12.64 -13.58
CA ARG A 71 98.10 13.18 -14.36
C ARG A 71 97.38 12.09 -15.14
N LEU A 72 98.10 11.22 -15.82
CA LEU A 72 97.52 10.12 -16.59
C LEU A 72 96.68 9.19 -15.69
N ASN A 73 97.22 8.79 -14.53
CA ASN A 73 96.48 7.97 -13.57
C ASN A 73 95.22 8.66 -13.06
N SER A 74 95.26 9.99 -12.83
CA SER A 74 94.09 10.76 -12.40
C SER A 74 93.02 10.86 -13.49
N GLU A 75 93.42 11.02 -14.75
CA GLU A 75 92.52 11.05 -15.91
C GLU A 75 91.91 9.67 -16.18
N GLU A 76 92.69 8.59 -16.05
CA GLU A 76 92.20 7.22 -16.14
C GLU A 76 91.17 6.91 -15.05
N ALA A 77 91.43 7.31 -13.81
CA ALA A 77 90.45 7.20 -12.73
C ALA A 77 89.18 8.02 -13.00
N GLY A 78 89.32 9.22 -13.59
CA GLY A 78 88.20 10.04 -14.03
C GLY A 78 87.36 9.36 -15.13
N ARG A 79 88.01 8.79 -16.13
CA ARG A 79 87.36 8.03 -17.22
C ARG A 79 86.64 6.79 -16.71
N GLN A 80 87.22 6.06 -15.75
CA GLN A 80 86.56 4.91 -15.13
C GLN A 80 85.28 5.32 -14.39
N LYS A 81 85.33 6.42 -13.61
CA LYS A 81 84.14 6.95 -12.94
C LYS A 81 83.06 7.39 -13.93
N LEU A 82 83.46 8.07 -15.01
CA LEU A 82 82.53 8.51 -16.05
C LEU A 82 81.90 7.31 -16.78
N SER A 83 82.69 6.29 -17.09
CA SER A 83 82.20 5.04 -17.68
C SER A 83 81.17 4.36 -16.76
N ALA A 84 81.45 4.26 -15.46
CA ALA A 84 80.51 3.69 -14.49
C ALA A 84 79.20 4.50 -14.42
N ALA A 85 79.29 5.83 -14.34
CA ALA A 85 78.12 6.70 -14.34
C ALA A 85 77.29 6.59 -15.62
N LEU A 86 77.94 6.42 -16.78
CA LEU A 86 77.27 6.22 -18.06
C LEU A 86 76.51 4.88 -18.10
N THR A 87 77.13 3.79 -17.60
CA THR A 87 76.44 2.50 -17.50
C THR A 87 75.24 2.54 -16.54
N GLU A 88 75.35 3.29 -15.44
CA GLU A 88 74.24 3.49 -14.50
C GLU A 88 73.10 4.30 -15.15
N ALA A 89 73.44 5.38 -15.87
CA ALA A 89 72.47 6.19 -16.60
C ALA A 89 71.76 5.40 -17.71
N GLU A 90 72.47 4.55 -18.44
CA GLU A 90 71.88 3.64 -19.43
C GLU A 90 70.93 2.63 -18.77
N GLY A 91 71.31 2.07 -17.62
CA GLY A 91 70.45 1.19 -16.83
C GLY A 91 69.18 1.87 -16.35
N LEU A 92 69.26 3.12 -15.88
CA LEU A 92 68.09 3.91 -15.50
C LEU A 92 67.22 4.25 -16.71
N ARG A 93 67.82 4.60 -17.86
CA ARG A 93 67.09 4.88 -19.09
C ARG A 93 66.28 3.68 -19.56
N LEU A 94 66.84 2.47 -19.47
CA LEU A 94 66.15 1.24 -19.82
C LEU A 94 64.95 0.98 -18.88
N LYS A 95 65.16 1.11 -17.56
CA LYS A 95 64.06 0.97 -16.57
C LYS A 95 62.92 1.95 -16.83
N LEU A 96 63.24 3.23 -17.07
CA LEU A 96 62.24 4.25 -17.37
C LEU A 96 61.52 3.98 -18.70
N SER A 97 62.23 3.44 -19.70
CA SER A 97 61.63 3.03 -20.97
C SER A 97 60.64 1.87 -20.79
N ASP A 98 60.99 0.89 -19.96
CA ASP A 98 60.11 -0.26 -19.66
C ASP A 98 58.88 0.18 -18.86
N GLU A 99 59.05 1.07 -17.88
CA GLU A 99 57.94 1.67 -17.13
C GLU A 99 57.02 2.51 -18.03
N ALA A 100 57.59 3.31 -18.93
CA ALA A 100 56.81 4.08 -19.91
C ALA A 100 56.00 3.17 -20.84
N ALA A 101 56.60 2.06 -21.31
CA ALA A 101 55.90 1.07 -22.13
C ALA A 101 54.77 0.36 -21.35
N ALA A 102 55.01 0.02 -20.09
CA ALA A 102 54.00 -0.59 -19.22
C ALA A 102 52.82 0.36 -18.96
N LEU A 103 53.09 1.63 -18.66
CA LEU A 103 52.08 2.66 -18.46
C LEU A 103 51.28 2.94 -19.74
N ALA A 104 51.95 2.99 -20.90
CA ALA A 104 51.27 3.14 -22.19
C ALA A 104 50.28 1.99 -22.45
N LYS A 105 50.66 0.75 -22.11
CA LYS A 105 49.77 -0.42 -22.22
C LYS A 105 48.59 -0.34 -21.24
N GLN A 106 48.81 0.10 -20.00
CA GLN A 106 47.74 0.33 -19.02
C GLN A 106 46.78 1.43 -19.46
N LEU A 107 47.28 2.50 -20.06
CA LEU A 107 46.46 3.58 -20.58
C LEU A 107 45.60 3.11 -21.75
N ALA A 108 46.18 2.36 -22.69
CA ALA A 108 45.45 1.78 -23.82
C ALA A 108 44.32 0.83 -23.38
N THR A 109 44.56 -0.03 -22.39
CA THR A 109 43.54 -0.94 -21.83
C THR A 109 42.44 -0.15 -21.13
N THR A 110 42.80 0.82 -20.29
CA THR A 110 41.83 1.68 -19.60
C THR A 110 40.96 2.47 -20.59
N THR A 111 41.54 2.96 -21.70
CA THR A 111 40.77 3.65 -22.74
C THR A 111 39.80 2.72 -23.46
N ALA A 112 40.19 1.47 -23.74
CA ALA A 112 39.31 0.48 -24.35
C ALA A 112 38.14 0.13 -23.42
N ASP A 113 38.42 -0.11 -22.13
CA ASP A 113 37.40 -0.39 -21.13
C ASP A 113 36.41 0.77 -20.97
N ARG A 114 36.92 2.02 -20.96
CA ARG A 114 36.09 3.22 -20.92
C ARG A 114 35.15 3.28 -22.13
N ASP A 115 35.66 3.04 -23.33
CA ASP A 115 34.87 3.13 -24.57
C ASP A 115 33.80 2.02 -24.63
N ASP A 116 34.11 0.82 -24.14
CA ASP A 116 33.14 -0.27 -24.05
C ASP A 116 32.08 -0.03 -22.96
N LEU A 117 32.45 0.56 -21.83
CA LEU A 117 31.50 1.02 -20.82
C LEU A 117 30.59 2.14 -21.37
N ALA A 118 31.14 3.08 -22.14
CA ALA A 118 30.35 4.14 -22.77
C ALA A 118 29.32 3.56 -23.76
N LYS A 119 29.69 2.55 -24.56
CA LYS A 119 28.74 1.84 -25.44
C LYS A 119 27.65 1.13 -24.65
N LYS A 120 28.00 0.41 -23.58
CA LYS A 120 27.03 -0.27 -22.70
C LYS A 120 26.07 0.72 -22.04
N LEU A 121 26.56 1.86 -21.57
CA LEU A 121 25.75 2.91 -20.99
C LEU A 121 24.76 3.49 -22.01
N ALA A 122 25.21 3.76 -23.23
CA ALA A 122 24.34 4.26 -24.29
C ALA A 122 23.22 3.27 -24.66
N LEU A 123 23.54 1.97 -24.69
CA LEU A 123 22.57 0.91 -24.94
C LEU A 123 21.54 0.81 -23.81
N SER A 124 21.99 0.79 -22.55
CA SER A 124 21.11 0.77 -21.38
C SER A 124 20.22 2.02 -21.29
N GLN A 125 20.74 3.21 -21.64
CA GLN A 125 19.94 4.43 -21.71
C GLN A 125 18.86 4.37 -22.80
N LYS A 126 19.16 3.74 -23.94
CA LYS A 126 18.17 3.53 -25.00
C LYS A 126 17.08 2.55 -24.53
N GLU A 127 17.46 1.43 -23.95
CA GLU A 127 16.51 0.45 -23.39
C GLU A 127 15.63 1.07 -22.31
N ALA A 128 16.19 1.93 -21.43
CA ALA A 128 15.42 2.64 -20.43
C ALA A 128 14.41 3.63 -21.03
N LYS A 129 14.78 4.32 -22.13
CA LYS A 129 13.85 5.20 -22.86
C LYS A 129 12.74 4.40 -23.54
N ASP A 130 13.08 3.30 -24.18
CA ASP A 130 12.12 2.42 -24.86
C ASP A 130 11.15 1.78 -23.85
N ALA A 131 11.66 1.31 -22.71
CA ALA A 131 10.85 0.79 -21.60
C ALA A 131 9.92 1.85 -21.00
N LYS A 132 10.40 3.09 -20.87
CA LYS A 132 9.56 4.21 -20.41
C LYS A 132 8.45 4.52 -21.40
N ALA A 133 8.76 4.58 -22.70
CA ALA A 133 7.76 4.80 -23.74
C ALA A 133 6.70 3.68 -23.76
N LEU A 134 7.11 2.42 -23.55
CA LEU A 134 6.19 1.29 -23.41
C LEU A 134 5.31 1.44 -22.17
N ALA A 135 5.88 1.82 -21.03
CA ALA A 135 5.13 2.04 -19.80
C ALA A 135 4.07 3.15 -19.97
N ASP A 136 4.46 4.28 -20.55
CA ASP A 136 3.55 5.40 -20.83
C ASP A 136 2.41 4.98 -21.78
N ALA A 137 2.72 4.19 -22.82
CA ALA A 137 1.72 3.65 -23.74
C ALA A 137 0.76 2.66 -23.04
N THR A 138 1.28 1.78 -22.17
CA THR A 138 0.45 0.85 -21.41
C THR A 138 -0.45 1.56 -20.39
N GLN A 139 0.03 2.63 -19.76
CA GLN A 139 -0.78 3.43 -18.84
C GLN A 139 -1.92 4.13 -19.58
N LEU A 140 -1.66 4.67 -20.77
CA LEU A 140 -2.69 5.29 -21.60
C LEU A 140 -3.75 4.25 -22.03
N ALA A 141 -3.33 3.05 -22.41
CA ALA A 141 -4.22 1.95 -22.77
C ALA A 141 -5.07 1.48 -21.57
N LEU A 142 -4.47 1.41 -20.36
CA LEU A 142 -5.17 1.05 -19.13
C LEU A 142 -6.24 2.09 -18.79
N ASN A 143 -5.89 3.38 -18.80
CA ASN A 143 -6.85 4.45 -18.54
C ASN A 143 -8.02 4.44 -19.55
N ALA A 144 -7.73 4.14 -20.83
CA ALA A 144 -8.77 4.01 -21.85
C ALA A 144 -9.68 2.78 -21.62
N ALA A 145 -9.11 1.66 -21.15
CA ALA A 145 -9.87 0.47 -20.79
C ALA A 145 -10.76 0.73 -19.55
N GLU A 146 -10.24 1.40 -18.53
CA GLU A 146 -11.01 1.81 -17.34
C GLU A 146 -12.17 2.72 -17.73
N ALA A 147 -11.94 3.71 -18.60
CA ALA A 147 -13.01 4.57 -19.11
C ALA A 147 -14.10 3.76 -19.82
N LYS A 148 -13.75 2.76 -20.65
CA LYS A 148 -14.73 1.86 -21.27
C LYS A 148 -15.49 1.04 -20.24
N VAL A 149 -14.81 0.43 -19.27
CA VAL A 149 -15.46 -0.37 -18.21
C VAL A 149 -16.46 0.48 -17.42
N THR A 150 -16.14 1.74 -17.11
CA THR A 150 -17.08 2.64 -16.43
C THR A 150 -18.28 3.03 -17.31
N ALA A 151 -18.09 3.17 -18.62
CA ALA A 151 -19.18 3.41 -19.56
C ALA A 151 -20.09 2.18 -19.65
N ASP A 152 -19.51 1.00 -19.84
CA ASP A 152 -20.24 -0.27 -19.91
C ASP A 152 -21.00 -0.55 -18.61
N ALA A 153 -20.41 -0.23 -17.45
CA ALA A 153 -21.06 -0.36 -16.14
C ALA A 153 -22.29 0.57 -16.03
N LYS A 154 -22.22 1.79 -16.56
CA LYS A 154 -23.37 2.71 -16.61
C LYS A 154 -24.45 2.19 -17.53
N GLU A 155 -24.10 1.72 -18.73
CA GLU A 155 -25.07 1.11 -19.64
C GLU A 155 -25.75 -0.10 -18.99
N LEU A 156 -24.99 -0.97 -18.34
CA LEU A 156 -25.52 -2.16 -17.67
C LEU A 156 -26.42 -1.82 -16.48
N ALA A 157 -26.11 -0.77 -15.72
CA ALA A 157 -26.98 -0.24 -14.68
C ALA A 157 -28.31 0.29 -15.27
N THR A 158 -28.23 0.98 -16.40
CA THR A 158 -29.41 1.51 -17.12
C THR A 158 -30.30 0.38 -17.62
N VAL A 159 -29.71 -0.66 -18.24
CA VAL A 159 -30.43 -1.86 -18.70
C VAL A 159 -31.06 -2.60 -17.53
N ARG A 160 -30.36 -2.72 -16.39
CA ARG A 160 -30.92 -3.35 -15.17
C ARG A 160 -32.12 -2.59 -14.63
N ALA A 161 -32.07 -1.26 -14.61
CA ALA A 161 -33.20 -0.42 -14.19
C ALA A 161 -34.41 -0.62 -15.12
N MET A 162 -34.17 -0.65 -16.44
CA MET A 162 -35.23 -0.94 -17.42
C MET A 162 -35.83 -2.34 -17.23
N ALA A 163 -35.01 -3.35 -16.90
CA ALA A 163 -35.49 -4.70 -16.62
C ALA A 163 -36.35 -4.76 -15.35
N THR A 164 -35.97 -4.05 -14.28
CA THR A 164 -36.80 -3.97 -13.06
C THR A 164 -38.11 -3.26 -13.31
N ASP A 165 -38.11 -2.19 -14.09
CA ASP A 165 -39.34 -1.48 -14.47
C ASP A 165 -40.26 -2.39 -15.32
N ALA A 166 -39.69 -3.15 -16.24
CA ALA A 166 -40.43 -4.13 -17.04
C ALA A 166 -41.05 -5.23 -16.17
N ASP A 167 -40.31 -5.77 -15.19
CA ASP A 167 -40.81 -6.76 -14.24
C ASP A 167 -41.95 -6.22 -13.37
N ASP A 168 -41.86 -4.96 -12.94
CA ASP A 168 -42.93 -4.31 -12.17
C ASP A 168 -44.19 -4.07 -13.02
N VAL A 169 -44.02 -3.70 -14.29
CA VAL A 169 -45.14 -3.61 -15.24
C VAL A 169 -45.78 -4.97 -15.47
N LEU A 170 -44.99 -6.03 -15.67
CA LEU A 170 -45.49 -7.40 -15.81
C LEU A 170 -46.26 -7.85 -14.56
N ARG A 171 -45.75 -7.57 -13.36
CA ARG A 171 -46.45 -7.87 -12.10
C ARG A 171 -47.77 -7.14 -11.98
N LYS A 172 -47.83 -5.86 -12.36
CA LYS A 172 -49.10 -5.10 -12.38
C LYS A 172 -50.08 -5.70 -13.37
N LYS A 173 -49.62 -6.02 -14.59
CA LYS A 173 -50.44 -6.66 -15.63
C LYS A 173 -50.93 -8.05 -15.22
N GLN A 174 -50.11 -8.82 -14.53
CA GLN A 174 -50.52 -10.12 -13.98
C GLN A 174 -51.63 -9.95 -12.93
N LYS A 175 -51.49 -8.99 -12.00
CA LYS A 175 -52.54 -8.69 -11.01
C LYS A 175 -53.84 -8.21 -11.66
N GLU A 176 -53.75 -7.36 -12.69
CA GLU A 176 -54.91 -6.93 -13.47
C GLU A 176 -55.60 -8.12 -14.16
N ALA A 177 -54.81 -9.02 -14.77
CA ALA A 177 -55.33 -10.24 -15.41
C ALA A 177 -56.01 -11.17 -14.39
N ASP A 178 -55.40 -11.40 -13.22
CA ASP A 178 -55.98 -12.22 -12.15
C ASP A 178 -57.29 -11.61 -11.60
N ALA A 179 -57.34 -10.27 -11.45
CA ALA A 179 -58.55 -9.57 -11.04
C ALA A 179 -59.66 -9.66 -12.08
N LEU A 180 -59.33 -9.55 -13.37
CA LEU A 180 -60.27 -9.75 -14.47
C LEU A 180 -60.77 -11.19 -14.53
N ALA A 181 -59.89 -12.18 -14.35
CA ALA A 181 -60.26 -13.59 -14.30
C ALA A 181 -61.22 -13.87 -13.13
N LYS A 182 -60.96 -13.30 -11.95
CA LYS A 182 -61.87 -13.41 -10.80
C LYS A 182 -63.24 -12.79 -11.09
N LYS A 183 -63.29 -11.58 -11.67
CA LYS A 183 -64.54 -10.94 -12.09
C LYS A 183 -65.30 -11.77 -13.13
N LEU A 184 -64.60 -12.42 -14.06
CA LEU A 184 -65.22 -13.29 -15.05
C LEU A 184 -65.90 -14.50 -14.38
N VAL A 185 -65.23 -15.13 -13.41
CA VAL A 185 -65.79 -16.25 -12.63
C VAL A 185 -67.02 -15.80 -11.83
N GLU A 186 -66.94 -14.65 -11.15
CA GLU A 186 -68.08 -14.07 -10.41
C GLU A 186 -69.25 -13.73 -11.35
N SER A 187 -68.97 -13.15 -12.51
CA SER A 187 -69.98 -12.85 -13.52
C SER A 187 -70.63 -14.12 -14.07
N ASN A 188 -69.85 -15.16 -14.36
CA ASN A 188 -70.38 -16.44 -14.84
C ASN A 188 -71.24 -17.12 -13.77
N ALA A 189 -70.83 -17.11 -12.51
CA ALA A 189 -71.64 -17.64 -11.41
C ALA A 189 -72.97 -16.87 -11.29
N SER A 190 -72.94 -15.55 -11.39
CA SER A 190 -74.17 -14.74 -11.39
C SER A 190 -75.09 -15.05 -12.57
N ALA A 191 -74.53 -15.33 -13.75
CA ALA A 191 -75.29 -15.73 -14.94
C ALA A 191 -75.91 -17.12 -14.78
N GLU A 192 -75.20 -18.07 -14.15
CA GLU A 192 -75.74 -19.38 -13.81
C GLU A 192 -76.87 -19.31 -12.78
N ASP A 193 -76.73 -18.47 -11.75
CA ASP A 193 -77.77 -18.23 -10.76
C ASP A 193 -79.01 -17.58 -11.39
N LEU A 194 -78.82 -16.60 -12.28
CA LEU A 194 -79.91 -16.02 -13.08
C LEU A 194 -80.59 -17.07 -13.96
N ALA A 195 -79.83 -17.94 -14.63
CA ALA A 195 -80.38 -19.02 -15.43
C ALA A 195 -81.18 -20.02 -14.58
N ARG A 196 -80.72 -20.33 -13.36
CA ARG A 196 -81.47 -21.17 -12.39
C ARG A 196 -82.76 -20.49 -11.94
N LEU A 197 -82.71 -19.20 -11.63
CA LEU A 197 -83.90 -18.42 -11.26
C LEU A 197 -84.92 -18.37 -12.41
N LEU A 198 -84.46 -18.17 -13.64
CA LEU A 198 -85.33 -18.20 -14.82
C LEU A 198 -85.99 -19.57 -14.99
N ARG A 199 -85.24 -20.67 -14.89
CA ARG A 199 -85.82 -22.03 -14.92
C ARG A 199 -86.86 -22.23 -13.84
N LYS A 200 -86.55 -21.82 -12.60
CA LYS A 200 -87.51 -21.90 -11.48
C LYS A 200 -88.77 -21.08 -11.75
N ARG A 201 -88.64 -19.89 -12.31
CA ARG A 201 -89.79 -19.03 -12.69
C ARG A 201 -90.58 -19.61 -13.85
N ASP A 202 -89.95 -20.26 -14.80
CA ASP A 202 -90.63 -20.98 -15.89
C ASP A 202 -91.36 -22.21 -15.35
N ASP A 203 -90.77 -22.98 -14.43
CA ASP A 203 -91.42 -24.10 -13.74
C ASP A 203 -92.63 -23.62 -12.91
N GLU A 204 -92.49 -22.50 -12.18
CA GLU A 204 -93.58 -21.85 -11.45
C GLU A 204 -94.70 -21.37 -12.40
N LYS A 205 -94.36 -20.81 -13.57
CA LYS A 205 -95.35 -20.43 -14.59
C LYS A 205 -96.08 -21.65 -15.14
N VAL A 206 -95.38 -22.76 -15.40
CA VAL A 206 -96.01 -24.00 -15.86
C VAL A 206 -96.92 -24.58 -14.77
N ALA A 207 -96.49 -24.56 -13.51
CA ALA A 207 -97.29 -25.00 -12.37
C ALA A 207 -98.54 -24.12 -12.17
N LEU A 208 -98.39 -22.79 -12.27
CA LEU A 208 -99.51 -21.85 -12.20
C LEU A 208 -100.46 -22.00 -13.40
N ALA A 209 -99.94 -22.24 -14.61
CA ALA A 209 -100.76 -22.51 -15.78
C ALA A 209 -101.55 -23.83 -15.61
N LYS A 210 -100.94 -24.84 -15.01
CA LYS A 210 -101.61 -26.09 -14.65
C LYS A 210 -102.68 -25.87 -13.58
N GLN A 211 -102.37 -25.12 -12.52
CA GLN A 211 -103.36 -24.73 -11.49
C GLN A 211 -104.51 -23.90 -12.09
N ALA A 212 -104.24 -23.01 -13.03
CA ALA A 212 -105.27 -22.25 -13.72
C ALA A 212 -106.15 -23.16 -14.61
N ALA A 213 -105.57 -24.19 -15.23
CA ALA A 213 -106.31 -25.19 -16.00
C ALA A 213 -107.15 -26.09 -15.07
N ASP A 214 -106.61 -26.51 -13.94
CA ASP A 214 -107.30 -27.32 -12.93
C ASP A 214 -108.44 -26.51 -12.27
N LEU A 215 -108.20 -25.24 -11.91
CA LEU A 215 -109.24 -24.33 -11.41
C LEU A 215 -110.31 -24.04 -12.47
N LYS A 216 -109.93 -23.93 -13.75
CA LYS A 216 -110.90 -23.79 -14.83
C LYS A 216 -111.78 -25.04 -14.97
N LYS A 217 -111.20 -26.22 -14.80
CA LYS A 217 -111.92 -27.49 -14.79
C LYS A 217 -112.82 -27.62 -13.56
N GLU A 218 -112.38 -27.16 -12.39
CA GLU A 218 -113.22 -27.04 -11.20
C GLU A 218 -114.35 -26.02 -11.39
N LEU A 219 -114.12 -24.93 -12.13
CA LEU A 219 -115.15 -23.95 -12.48
C LEU A 219 -116.20 -24.56 -13.42
N ASP A 220 -115.78 -25.33 -14.43
CA ASP A 220 -116.67 -26.04 -15.35
C ASP A 220 -117.47 -27.14 -14.62
N ASP A 221 -116.85 -27.86 -13.66
CA ASP A 221 -117.51 -28.86 -12.80
C ASP A 221 -118.44 -28.20 -11.76
N LEU A 222 -118.12 -26.99 -11.30
CA LEU A 222 -118.99 -26.17 -10.45
C LEU A 222 -120.19 -25.67 -11.24
N ASP A 223 -120.01 -25.14 -12.45
CA ASP A 223 -121.13 -24.72 -13.33
C ASP A 223 -122.07 -25.89 -13.68
N ALA A 224 -121.52 -27.10 -13.85
CA ALA A 224 -122.32 -28.32 -13.98
C ALA A 224 -123.08 -28.69 -12.69
N LYS A 225 -122.49 -28.42 -11.50
CA LYS A 225 -123.16 -28.60 -10.20
C LYS A 225 -124.19 -27.51 -9.86
N THR A 226 -124.02 -26.26 -10.31
CA THR A 226 -125.00 -25.17 -10.15
C THR A 226 -126.23 -25.36 -11.04
N ALA A 227 -126.11 -26.09 -12.15
CA ALA A 227 -127.25 -26.52 -12.95
C ALA A 227 -128.08 -27.65 -12.27
N GLY A 228 -127.45 -28.47 -11.41
CA GLY A 228 -128.11 -29.54 -10.65
C GLY A 228 -128.77 -29.09 -9.34
N THR A 229 -128.12 -28.19 -8.59
CA THR A 229 -128.60 -27.71 -7.27
C THR A 229 -129.77 -26.73 -7.32
N ARG A 230 -130.16 -26.25 -8.52
CA ARG A 230 -131.37 -25.44 -8.71
C ARG A 230 -132.68 -26.24 -8.66
N LYS A 231 -132.62 -27.59 -8.62
CA LYS A 231 -133.78 -28.48 -8.40
C LYS A 231 -133.98 -28.94 -6.96
N GLU A 232 -133.03 -28.66 -6.05
CA GLU A 232 -133.12 -29.03 -4.62
C GLU A 232 -133.34 -27.82 -3.69
N PHE A 233 -133.32 -26.59 -4.23
CA PHE A 233 -133.52 -25.34 -3.50
C PHE A 233 -134.99 -25.05 -3.10
N ASP A 234 -135.97 -25.74 -3.71
CA ASP A 234 -137.39 -25.62 -3.33
C ASP A 234 -137.76 -26.44 -2.07
N ALA A 235 -136.85 -27.29 -1.56
CA ALA A 235 -137.11 -28.18 -0.42
C ALA A 235 -136.33 -27.82 0.87
N ALA A 236 -135.40 -26.86 0.83
CA ALA A 236 -134.53 -26.50 1.96
C ALA A 236 -134.86 -25.13 2.59
N ALA A 237 -136.13 -24.71 2.52
CA ALA A 237 -136.64 -23.50 3.19
C ALA A 237 -137.26 -23.77 4.57
N ALA A 238 -137.22 -25.01 5.08
CA ALA A 238 -137.95 -25.41 6.28
C ALA A 238 -137.08 -25.85 7.48
N GLN A 239 -135.75 -25.82 7.38
CA GLN A 239 -134.89 -26.24 8.48
C GLN A 239 -133.70 -25.30 8.65
N ILE A 240 -133.43 -24.98 9.91
CA ILE A 240 -132.21 -24.33 10.41
C ILE A 240 -132.37 -22.83 10.69
N LYS A 241 -133.52 -22.58 11.31
CA LYS A 241 -133.71 -21.77 12.53
C LYS A 241 -132.94 -22.34 13.75
N ASP A 242 -131.95 -23.19 13.58
CA ASP A 242 -131.30 -23.88 14.70
C ASP A 242 -129.84 -24.20 14.38
N LEU A 243 -128.97 -23.19 14.47
CA LEU A 243 -127.55 -23.35 14.86
C LEU A 243 -126.90 -21.97 15.10
N THR A 244 -127.66 -21.08 15.74
CA THR A 244 -127.12 -19.95 16.51
C THR A 244 -126.65 -20.46 17.87
N LYS A 245 -125.54 -21.23 17.93
CA LYS A 245 -124.73 -21.37 19.15
C LYS A 245 -123.50 -22.23 18.87
N LYS A 246 -122.41 -21.56 18.46
CA LYS A 246 -120.97 -21.88 18.65
C LYS A 246 -120.22 -21.19 17.48
N VAL A 247 -119.59 -20.01 17.53
CA VAL A 247 -118.83 -19.29 18.57
C VAL A 247 -117.91 -20.28 19.31
N SER A 248 -116.59 -20.21 19.26
CA SER A 248 -115.67 -19.11 19.10
C SER A 248 -114.25 -19.66 18.93
N ASP A 249 -113.34 -18.73 18.62
CA ASP A 249 -111.90 -18.76 18.93
C ASP A 249 -110.99 -19.56 17.98
N ALA A 250 -109.84 -19.05 17.54
CA ALA A 250 -109.24 -17.72 17.56
C ALA A 250 -107.94 -17.81 16.73
N ASN A 251 -107.59 -16.72 16.06
CA ASN A 251 -106.24 -16.13 15.84
C ASN A 251 -105.01 -17.06 15.64
N VAL A 252 -104.26 -16.94 14.54
CA VAL A 252 -103.28 -15.84 14.23
C VAL A 252 -102.27 -15.74 15.40
N THR A 253 -100.97 -16.11 15.32
CA THR A 253 -99.91 -15.60 14.44
C THR A 253 -98.52 -16.23 14.79
N ILE A 254 -97.52 -16.05 13.89
CA ILE A 254 -96.04 -15.93 14.11
C ILE A 254 -95.27 -17.27 14.33
N VAL A 255 -94.35 -17.79 13.52
CA VAL A 255 -93.34 -17.33 12.51
C VAL A 255 -92.13 -16.53 13.02
N ASP A 256 -90.97 -17.20 12.89
CA ASP A 256 -89.56 -16.76 12.78
C ASP A 256 -88.85 -16.12 13.98
N LEU A 257 -87.81 -16.76 14.54
CA LEU A 257 -86.47 -17.11 13.97
C LEU A 257 -85.63 -15.85 13.73
N GLN A 258 -84.66 -15.64 14.63
CA GLN A 258 -83.23 -15.86 14.39
C GLN A 258 -82.54 -14.74 13.61
N GLY A 259 -81.51 -14.21 14.25
CA GLY A 259 -80.54 -13.30 13.66
C GLY A 259 -79.29 -13.27 14.53
N ASP A 260 -78.41 -14.25 14.30
CA ASP A 260 -77.03 -14.22 14.78
C ASP A 260 -76.31 -12.94 14.35
N LYS A 261 -75.34 -12.52 15.19
CA LYS A 261 -73.97 -12.07 14.83
C LYS A 261 -73.53 -10.84 15.61
N ALA A 262 -72.63 -11.04 16.59
CA ALA A 262 -71.42 -10.23 16.76
C ALA A 262 -70.52 -10.70 17.92
N ARG A 263 -69.26 -10.99 17.58
CA ARG A 263 -68.02 -10.76 18.36
C ARG A 263 -67.44 -11.90 19.22
N LEU A 264 -66.83 -12.83 18.49
CA LEU A 264 -65.45 -13.30 18.74
C LEU A 264 -64.46 -12.12 18.73
N ALA A 265 -64.23 -11.48 19.88
CA ALA A 265 -63.30 -10.36 20.03
C ALA A 265 -62.21 -10.58 21.11
N ASP A 266 -62.12 -11.77 21.71
CA ASP A 266 -61.31 -12.00 22.93
C ASP A 266 -60.04 -12.86 22.75
N LYS A 267 -59.47 -12.95 21.54
CA LYS A 267 -58.31 -13.82 21.27
C LYS A 267 -57.07 -13.15 20.66
N LEU A 268 -56.87 -11.84 20.88
CA LEU A 268 -55.69 -11.13 20.34
C LEU A 268 -54.69 -10.60 21.40
N ASP A 269 -55.01 -10.58 22.69
CA ASP A 269 -54.18 -9.88 23.70
C ASP A 269 -53.12 -10.74 24.43
N LYS A 270 -52.84 -11.97 23.97
CA LYS A 270 -51.97 -12.92 24.73
C LYS A 270 -50.68 -13.39 24.04
N LEU A 271 -50.20 -12.71 23.00
CA LEU A 271 -48.92 -13.02 22.32
C LEU A 271 -48.01 -11.79 22.17
N GLN A 272 -47.82 -11.02 23.25
CA GLN A 272 -47.02 -9.78 23.21
C GLN A 272 -46.08 -9.61 24.41
N LYS A 273 -45.46 -10.68 24.92
CA LYS A 273 -44.57 -10.59 26.09
C LYS A 273 -43.30 -11.47 26.08
N GLU A 274 -42.73 -11.81 24.92
CA GLU A 274 -41.42 -12.51 24.82
C GLU A 274 -40.56 -12.06 23.61
N THR A 275 -40.52 -10.77 23.28
CA THR A 275 -39.75 -10.27 22.11
C THR A 275 -38.79 -9.10 22.38
N ASP A 276 -38.39 -8.86 23.64
CA ASP A 276 -37.60 -7.67 24.02
C ASP A 276 -36.11 -7.95 24.35
N ALA A 277 -35.52 -9.01 23.79
CA ALA A 277 -34.09 -9.32 23.94
C ALA A 277 -33.31 -9.37 22.62
N ARG A 278 -33.80 -8.69 21.57
CA ARG A 278 -33.16 -8.68 20.24
C ARG A 278 -33.09 -7.26 19.68
N PHE A 279 -31.88 -6.71 19.58
CA PHE A 279 -31.67 -5.52 18.76
C PHE A 279 -31.54 -5.93 17.30
N ALA A 280 -32.47 -5.46 16.44
CA ALA A 280 -32.47 -5.70 15.00
C ALA A 280 -32.28 -7.17 14.56
N GLY A 281 -32.81 -8.13 15.35
CA GLY A 281 -32.74 -9.57 15.05
C GLY A 281 -31.45 -10.29 15.49
N ILE A 282 -30.51 -9.61 16.15
CA ILE A 282 -29.27 -10.20 16.68
C ILE A 282 -29.44 -10.57 18.15
N VAL A 283 -28.91 -11.73 18.54
CA VAL A 283 -28.78 -12.12 19.95
C VAL A 283 -27.62 -11.32 20.56
N THR A 284 -27.95 -10.27 21.29
CA THR A 284 -26.99 -9.42 22.00
C THR A 284 -26.75 -9.99 23.40
N ALA A 285 -25.65 -10.70 23.61
CA ALA A 285 -25.31 -11.31 24.91
C ALA A 285 -23.82 -11.17 25.23
N GLY A 286 -23.49 -10.78 26.46
CA GLY A 286 -22.11 -10.62 26.93
C GLY A 286 -22.07 -10.09 28.36
N LYS A 287 -21.13 -10.57 29.18
CA LYS A 287 -21.01 -10.17 30.59
C LYS A 287 -20.15 -8.92 30.76
N ARG A 288 -19.01 -8.88 30.08
CA ARG A 288 -18.07 -7.74 30.08
C ARG A 288 -17.94 -7.16 28.68
N VAL A 289 -18.60 -6.02 28.48
CA VAL A 289 -18.84 -5.47 27.15
C VAL A 289 -18.21 -4.10 26.99
N VAL A 290 -17.49 -3.89 25.87
CA VAL A 290 -17.02 -2.56 25.47
C VAL A 290 -17.91 -2.02 24.36
N PHE A 291 -18.46 -0.83 24.55
CA PHE A 291 -19.09 -0.06 23.48
C PHE A 291 -18.02 0.85 22.87
N LEU A 292 -17.64 0.57 21.62
CA LEU A 292 -16.65 1.32 20.87
C LEU A 292 -17.37 2.27 19.92
N VAL A 293 -17.35 3.57 20.23
CA VAL A 293 -18.19 4.58 19.57
C VAL A 293 -17.32 5.55 18.79
N ASP A 294 -17.56 5.62 17.49
CA ASP A 294 -16.95 6.58 16.59
C ASP A 294 -17.48 7.98 16.87
N ILE A 295 -16.56 8.94 16.99
CA ILE A 295 -16.85 10.37 17.17
C ILE A 295 -16.14 11.21 16.11
N SER A 296 -15.81 10.61 14.95
CA SER A 296 -15.28 11.32 13.79
C SER A 296 -16.24 12.39 13.26
N GLY A 297 -15.72 13.36 12.51
CA GLY A 297 -16.50 14.48 11.99
C GLY A 297 -17.69 14.07 11.11
N SER A 298 -17.62 12.90 10.44
CA SER A 298 -18.72 12.33 9.65
C SER A 298 -19.95 12.02 10.49
N MET A 299 -19.79 11.68 11.77
CA MET A 299 -20.88 11.33 12.68
C MET A 299 -21.82 12.50 12.99
N ALA A 300 -21.44 13.74 12.64
CA ALA A 300 -22.26 14.95 12.73
C ALA A 300 -22.75 15.46 11.36
N LYS A 301 -22.48 14.73 10.27
CA LYS A 301 -22.81 15.15 8.91
C LYS A 301 -23.67 14.11 8.20
N ARG A 302 -24.62 14.56 7.37
CA ARG A 302 -25.39 13.67 6.51
C ARG A 302 -24.60 13.28 5.27
N ASP A 303 -23.80 14.22 4.77
CA ASP A 303 -22.88 14.01 3.66
C ASP A 303 -21.48 14.55 3.91
N SER A 304 -20.55 14.38 2.96
CA SER A 304 -19.16 14.82 3.10
C SER A 304 -19.02 16.29 3.53
N GLU A 305 -19.99 17.15 3.20
CA GLU A 305 -19.95 18.59 3.48
C GLU A 305 -21.09 19.10 4.38
N THR A 306 -22.25 18.46 4.41
CA THR A 306 -23.48 18.96 5.04
C THR A 306 -23.66 18.44 6.47
N ALA A 307 -23.62 19.37 7.44
CA ALA A 307 -23.91 19.07 8.83
C ALA A 307 -25.37 18.59 9.03
N ASP A 308 -25.55 17.52 9.81
CA ASP A 308 -26.86 17.01 10.22
C ASP A 308 -26.95 16.98 11.75
N PRO A 309 -27.67 17.93 12.36
CA PRO A 309 -27.77 18.02 13.80
C PRO A 309 -28.54 16.85 14.44
N THR A 310 -29.21 16.00 13.65
CA THR A 310 -30.00 14.86 14.15
C THR A 310 -29.18 13.57 14.23
N LYS A 311 -28.16 13.40 13.37
CA LYS A 311 -27.38 12.16 13.25
C LYS A 311 -26.69 11.76 14.56
N TRP A 312 -25.98 12.68 15.20
CA TRP A 312 -25.31 12.38 16.47
C TRP A 312 -26.29 11.97 17.59
N PRO A 313 -27.39 12.71 17.84
CA PRO A 313 -28.45 12.24 18.74
C PRO A 313 -28.97 10.82 18.45
N ILE A 314 -29.12 10.44 17.18
CA ILE A 314 -29.55 9.09 16.77
C ILE A 314 -28.51 8.03 17.15
N VAL A 315 -27.21 8.33 16.98
CA VAL A 315 -26.12 7.43 17.40
C VAL A 315 -26.18 7.21 18.91
N VAL A 316 -26.29 8.29 19.70
CA VAL A 316 -26.37 8.22 21.17
C VAL A 316 -27.57 7.38 21.61
N GLU A 317 -28.73 7.58 20.98
CA GLU A 317 -29.94 6.80 21.25
C GLU A 317 -29.76 5.32 20.85
N THR A 318 -29.05 5.06 19.75
CA THR A 318 -28.78 3.69 19.29
C THR A 318 -27.84 2.95 20.25
N VAL A 319 -26.78 3.60 20.75
CA VAL A 319 -25.91 3.04 21.79
C VAL A 319 -26.73 2.68 23.03
N SER A 320 -27.65 3.58 23.44
CA SER A 320 -28.54 3.37 24.59
C SER A 320 -29.47 2.17 24.38
N LYS A 321 -30.04 2.01 23.18
CA LYS A 321 -30.89 0.86 22.81
C LYS A 321 -30.12 -0.44 22.81
N VAL A 322 -28.92 -0.47 22.21
CA VAL A 322 -28.08 -1.68 22.19
C VAL A 322 -27.69 -2.08 23.60
N MET A 323 -27.25 -1.13 24.44
CA MET A 323 -26.89 -1.39 25.84
C MET A 323 -28.04 -1.99 26.63
N ARG A 324 -29.27 -1.48 26.43
CA ARG A 324 -30.50 -2.04 27.03
C ARG A 324 -30.81 -3.46 26.56
N SER A 325 -30.50 -3.79 25.31
CA SER A 325 -30.77 -5.10 24.71
C SER A 325 -29.70 -6.16 25.03
N VAL A 326 -28.55 -5.80 25.60
CA VAL A 326 -27.52 -6.80 25.96
C VAL A 326 -27.98 -7.65 27.12
N VAL A 327 -28.23 -8.94 26.85
CA VAL A 327 -28.59 -9.93 27.86
C VAL A 327 -27.36 -10.33 28.67
N GLY A 328 -27.48 -10.23 30.00
CA GLY A 328 -26.43 -10.67 30.93
C GLY A 328 -25.28 -9.68 31.10
N LEU A 329 -25.46 -8.40 30.74
CA LEU A 329 -24.47 -7.35 30.95
C LEU A 329 -24.21 -7.13 32.45
N GLU A 330 -23.00 -7.45 32.89
CA GLU A 330 -22.56 -7.28 34.29
C GLU A 330 -21.67 -6.05 34.42
N LYS A 331 -20.71 -5.90 33.50
CA LYS A 331 -19.79 -4.76 33.46
C LYS A 331 -19.66 -4.20 32.05
N TYR A 332 -19.47 -2.89 31.98
CA TYR A 332 -19.31 -2.19 30.73
C TYR A 332 -18.19 -1.17 30.78
N GLN A 333 -17.71 -0.82 29.59
CA GLN A 333 -16.88 0.36 29.40
C GLN A 333 -17.13 0.94 28.02
N ILE A 334 -16.89 2.25 27.86
CA ILE A 334 -17.11 2.94 26.59
C ILE A 334 -15.80 3.58 26.13
N VAL A 335 -15.39 3.23 24.92
CA VAL A 335 -14.29 3.88 24.21
C VAL A 335 -14.90 4.78 23.16
N ILE A 336 -14.50 6.05 23.16
CA ILE A 336 -14.80 6.98 22.09
C ILE A 336 -13.52 7.22 21.27
N PHE A 337 -13.63 7.21 19.95
CA PHE A 337 -12.48 7.37 19.07
C PHE A 337 -12.77 8.29 17.89
N SER A 338 -11.78 9.12 17.55
CA SER A 338 -11.68 9.87 16.30
C SER A 338 -10.25 9.72 15.79
N SER A 339 -9.43 10.79 15.74
CA SER A 339 -7.99 10.74 15.48
C SER A 339 -7.21 9.96 16.56
N SER A 340 -7.77 9.90 17.77
CA SER A 340 -7.25 9.15 18.92
C SER A 340 -8.37 8.48 19.71
N ALA A 341 -8.05 7.57 20.63
CA ALA A 341 -9.02 6.82 21.44
C ALA A 341 -8.90 7.10 22.95
N LYS A 342 -10.03 7.37 23.59
CA LYS A 342 -10.13 7.64 25.04
C LYS A 342 -11.32 6.92 25.67
N TRP A 343 -11.21 6.68 26.97
CA TRP A 343 -12.32 6.20 27.78
C TRP A 343 -13.34 7.33 27.98
N LEU A 344 -14.62 7.04 27.80
CA LEU A 344 -15.68 8.02 28.12
C LEU A 344 -15.72 8.30 29.62
N PHE A 345 -15.42 7.28 30.44
CA PHE A 345 -15.40 7.37 31.89
C PHE A 345 -14.09 6.85 32.47
N GLY A 346 -13.50 7.62 33.39
CA GLY A 346 -12.33 7.19 34.17
C GLY A 346 -11.10 6.86 33.32
N THR A 347 -10.28 5.93 33.81
CA THR A 347 -8.96 5.60 33.25
C THR A 347 -8.89 4.20 32.61
N GLY A 348 -10.02 3.49 32.53
CA GLY A 348 -10.12 2.17 31.89
C GLY A 348 -10.61 1.06 32.79
N ASP A 349 -10.97 1.34 34.04
CA ASP A 349 -11.55 0.34 34.93
C ASP A 349 -12.99 -0.02 34.51
N TRP A 350 -13.33 -1.29 34.69
CA TRP A 350 -14.69 -1.77 34.43
C TRP A 350 -15.71 -1.11 35.34
N ARG A 351 -16.84 -0.68 34.76
CA ARG A 351 -17.99 -0.15 35.50
C ARG A 351 -19.07 -1.21 35.63
N ASP A 352 -19.69 -1.30 36.80
CA ASP A 352 -20.83 -2.19 37.00
C ASP A 352 -22.08 -1.64 36.31
N TYR A 353 -22.84 -2.53 35.67
CA TYR A 353 -24.08 -2.18 34.99
C TYR A 353 -25.26 -2.15 35.98
N GLU A 354 -25.80 -0.96 36.21
CA GLU A 354 -26.92 -0.70 37.14
C GLU A 354 -28.25 -0.50 36.38
N GLY A 355 -28.40 -1.11 35.21
CA GLY A 355 -29.59 -0.98 34.37
C GLY A 355 -29.76 0.44 33.82
N GLU A 356 -30.94 1.03 34.01
CA GLU A 356 -31.32 2.32 33.41
C GLU A 356 -30.40 3.46 33.80
N LYS A 357 -29.93 3.47 35.05
CA LYS A 357 -29.03 4.53 35.55
C LYS A 357 -27.73 4.59 34.76
N SER A 358 -27.13 3.43 34.47
CA SER A 358 -25.92 3.35 33.65
C SER A 358 -26.18 3.83 32.22
N ILE A 359 -27.35 3.52 31.65
CA ILE A 359 -27.74 3.97 30.30
C ILE A 359 -27.91 5.49 30.26
N ASP A 360 -28.58 6.07 31.25
CA ASP A 360 -28.79 7.53 31.34
C ASP A 360 -27.46 8.28 31.50
N ASP A 361 -26.54 7.76 32.32
CA ASP A 361 -25.21 8.35 32.49
C ASP A 361 -24.41 8.31 31.18
N VAL A 362 -24.46 7.19 30.46
CA VAL A 362 -23.86 7.03 29.12
C VAL A 362 -24.47 8.01 28.12
N LYS A 363 -25.79 8.09 28.08
CA LYS A 363 -26.52 8.99 27.17
C LYS A 363 -26.17 10.45 27.42
N LYS A 364 -26.12 10.89 28.68
CA LYS A 364 -25.71 12.26 29.06
C LYS A 364 -24.24 12.53 28.68
N ALA A 365 -23.34 11.60 28.98
CA ALA A 365 -21.92 11.76 28.69
C ALA A 365 -21.66 11.82 27.17
N LEU A 366 -22.28 10.94 26.38
CA LEU A 366 -22.15 10.96 24.92
C LEU A 366 -22.81 12.20 24.30
N ALA A 367 -23.96 12.65 24.81
CA ALA A 367 -24.62 13.87 24.33
C ALA A 367 -23.75 15.13 24.53
N ALA A 368 -22.86 15.13 25.53
CA ALA A 368 -21.90 16.20 25.77
C ALA A 368 -20.65 16.12 24.86
N VAL A 369 -20.45 15.02 24.12
CA VAL A 369 -19.34 14.87 23.17
C VAL A 369 -19.73 15.47 21.83
N LYS A 370 -18.80 16.23 21.24
CA LYS A 370 -18.92 16.76 19.88
C LYS A 370 -18.11 15.91 18.91
N PRO A 371 -18.71 15.37 17.84
CA PRO A 371 -17.97 14.66 16.81
C PRO A 371 -16.98 15.58 16.07
N HIS A 372 -15.78 15.10 15.81
CA HIS A 372 -14.65 15.85 15.23
C HIS A 372 -13.57 14.91 14.69
N ASP A 373 -12.68 15.44 13.85
CA ASP A 373 -11.50 14.77 13.29
C ASP A 373 -11.78 13.50 12.46
N ASP A 374 -10.70 12.78 12.13
CA ASP A 374 -10.63 11.57 11.32
C ASP A 374 -11.11 10.31 12.08
N THR A 375 -11.11 9.16 11.40
CA THR A 375 -11.59 7.87 11.91
C THR A 375 -10.40 6.92 12.14
N ASN A 376 -9.83 6.90 13.36
CA ASN A 376 -8.75 6.00 13.78
C ASN A 376 -9.30 4.76 14.50
N LEU A 377 -9.90 3.87 13.73
CA LEU A 377 -10.47 2.62 14.27
C LEU A 377 -9.40 1.72 14.92
N HIS A 378 -8.15 1.79 14.47
CA HIS A 378 -7.03 1.05 15.07
C HIS A 378 -6.84 1.45 16.54
N ALA A 379 -6.75 2.75 16.83
CA ALA A 379 -6.60 3.23 18.21
C ALA A 379 -7.80 2.83 19.09
N GLY A 380 -9.01 2.88 18.53
CA GLY A 380 -10.22 2.45 19.22
C GLY A 380 -10.19 0.98 19.62
N LEU A 381 -9.84 0.10 18.69
CA LEU A 381 -9.73 -1.33 18.94
C LEU A 381 -8.56 -1.67 19.87
N GLU A 382 -7.39 -1.05 19.69
CA GLU A 382 -6.25 -1.22 20.60
C GLU A 382 -6.64 -0.92 22.05
N LYS A 383 -7.35 0.21 22.26
CA LYS A 383 -7.87 0.60 23.58
C LYS A 383 -8.84 -0.44 24.13
N ALA A 384 -9.80 -0.89 23.33
CA ALA A 384 -10.76 -1.90 23.76
C ALA A 384 -10.06 -3.22 24.14
N PHE A 385 -9.14 -3.70 23.30
CA PHE A 385 -8.41 -4.94 23.50
C PHE A 385 -7.40 -4.90 24.65
N SER A 386 -7.05 -3.72 25.18
CA SER A 386 -6.31 -3.61 26.44
C SER A 386 -7.04 -4.28 27.62
N LEU A 387 -8.38 -4.39 27.54
CA LEU A 387 -9.20 -5.09 28.54
C LEU A 387 -9.32 -6.60 28.31
N ARG A 388 -8.69 -7.16 27.28
CA ARG A 388 -8.77 -8.60 26.97
C ARG A 388 -8.30 -9.48 28.14
N GLU A 389 -7.22 -9.09 28.80
CA GLU A 389 -6.71 -9.82 29.97
C GLU A 389 -7.62 -9.72 31.19
N SER A 390 -8.39 -8.63 31.29
CA SER A 390 -9.40 -8.42 32.34
C SER A 390 -10.78 -9.04 32.03
N GLY A 391 -10.86 -9.83 30.96
CA GLY A 391 -12.05 -10.62 30.62
C GLY A 391 -13.02 -9.95 29.65
N LEU A 392 -12.56 -9.08 28.75
CA LEU A 392 -13.40 -8.58 27.66
C LEU A 392 -14.05 -9.74 26.89
N ASP A 393 -15.38 -9.72 26.78
CA ASP A 393 -16.14 -10.78 26.09
C ASP A 393 -16.64 -10.31 24.72
N VAL A 394 -17.15 -9.07 24.66
CA VAL A 394 -17.85 -8.54 23.48
C VAL A 394 -17.51 -7.07 23.25
N ILE A 395 -17.33 -6.69 21.99
CA ILE A 395 -17.25 -5.31 21.54
C ILE A 395 -18.47 -5.01 20.66
N TYR A 396 -19.18 -3.91 20.95
CA TYR A 396 -20.14 -3.29 20.04
C TYR A 396 -19.50 -2.06 19.41
N LEU A 397 -19.14 -2.15 18.14
CA LEU A 397 -18.59 -1.05 17.35
C LEU A 397 -19.72 -0.25 16.69
N PHE A 398 -19.71 1.07 16.88
CA PHE A 398 -20.63 2.02 16.24
C PHE A 398 -19.80 2.95 15.37
N SER A 399 -19.97 2.91 14.05
CA SER A 399 -19.20 3.74 13.12
C SER A 399 -19.98 3.99 11.83
N ASP A 400 -19.71 5.12 11.19
CA ASP A 400 -20.31 5.53 9.91
C ASP A 400 -19.30 5.60 8.75
N GLY A 401 -18.01 5.41 9.03
CA GLY A 401 -16.93 5.65 8.08
C GLY A 401 -15.91 4.51 8.00
N LEU A 402 -15.14 4.52 6.92
CA LEU A 402 -13.95 3.67 6.81
C LEU A 402 -12.82 4.24 7.69
N PRO A 403 -11.83 3.42 8.10
CA PRO A 403 -10.67 3.94 8.80
C PRO A 403 -9.89 4.90 7.88
N THR A 404 -9.72 6.15 8.30
CA THR A 404 -9.03 7.20 7.51
C THR A 404 -7.68 7.60 8.12
N SER A 405 -7.41 7.22 9.36
CA SER A 405 -6.12 7.47 10.03
C SER A 405 -5.69 6.27 10.89
N GLY A 406 -4.41 6.26 11.27
CA GLY A 406 -3.80 5.18 12.08
C GLY A 406 -2.65 4.46 11.38
N PRO A 407 -2.02 3.47 12.04
CA PRO A 407 -0.95 2.68 11.45
C PRO A 407 -1.49 1.72 10.37
N GLY A 408 -0.61 1.31 9.45
CA GLY A 408 -0.94 0.36 8.38
C GLY A 408 -0.58 0.81 6.98
N LEU A 409 -0.18 2.09 6.82
CA LEU A 409 0.34 2.63 5.56
C LEU A 409 1.87 2.60 5.55
N THR A 410 2.45 2.30 4.40
CA THR A 410 3.89 2.41 4.15
C THR A 410 4.33 3.88 4.08
N LEU A 411 5.63 4.16 4.28
CA LEU A 411 6.16 5.52 4.21
C LEU A 411 5.87 6.16 2.83
N ALA A 412 6.03 5.37 1.75
CA ALA A 412 5.75 5.84 0.39
C ALA A 412 4.29 6.25 0.19
N GLU A 413 3.34 5.52 0.78
CA GLU A 413 1.90 5.82 0.72
C GLU A 413 1.54 7.07 1.51
N GLN A 414 2.14 7.25 2.69
CA GLN A 414 1.92 8.45 3.52
C GLN A 414 2.45 9.71 2.85
N THR A 415 3.56 9.61 2.10
CA THR A 415 4.18 10.76 1.41
C THR A 415 3.70 10.94 -0.04
N ARG A 416 2.77 10.11 -0.52
CA ARG A 416 2.34 10.08 -1.92
C ARG A 416 1.69 11.41 -2.31
N ARG A 417 1.97 11.87 -3.55
CA ARG A 417 1.27 13.01 -4.17
C ARG A 417 0.73 12.63 -5.57
N PRO A 418 -0.58 12.75 -5.83
CA PRO A 418 -1.65 13.14 -4.89
C PRO A 418 -1.82 12.12 -3.75
N PRO A 419 -2.36 12.54 -2.59
CA PRO A 419 -2.65 11.63 -1.48
C PRO A 419 -3.65 10.55 -1.91
N LEU A 420 -3.63 9.41 -1.19
CA LEU A 420 -4.61 8.34 -1.40
C LEU A 420 -6.03 8.85 -1.19
N THR A 421 -6.96 8.33 -1.99
CA THR A 421 -8.39 8.58 -1.79
C THR A 421 -8.87 7.95 -0.47
N GLU A 422 -9.99 8.45 0.07
CA GLU A 422 -10.58 7.92 1.31
C GLU A 422 -10.89 6.42 1.22
N LEU A 423 -11.35 5.96 0.05
CA LEU A 423 -11.61 4.54 -0.21
C LEU A 423 -10.32 3.72 -0.19
N GLU A 424 -9.25 4.17 -0.86
CA GLU A 424 -7.94 3.49 -0.85
C GLU A 424 -7.33 3.44 0.56
N LEU A 425 -7.46 4.53 1.33
CA LEU A 425 -7.05 4.59 2.74
C LEU A 425 -7.84 3.56 3.57
N GLY A 426 -9.17 3.59 3.45
CA GLY A 426 -10.09 2.67 4.11
C GLY A 426 -9.78 1.22 3.84
N GLU A 427 -9.48 0.86 2.59
CA GLU A 427 -9.09 -0.51 2.23
C GLU A 427 -7.77 -0.93 2.89
N LYS A 428 -6.73 -0.10 2.83
CA LYS A 428 -5.40 -0.44 3.35
C LYS A 428 -5.39 -0.50 4.88
N LEU A 429 -5.95 0.52 5.53
CA LEU A 429 -6.07 0.58 6.98
C LEU A 429 -7.02 -0.51 7.50
N GLY A 430 -8.15 -0.74 6.81
CA GLY A 430 -9.08 -1.83 7.12
C GLY A 430 -8.44 -3.22 7.02
N LYS A 431 -7.62 -3.47 5.98
CA LYS A 431 -6.82 -4.71 5.85
C LYS A 431 -5.82 -4.85 7.00
N HIS A 432 -5.12 -3.77 7.37
CA HIS A 432 -4.19 -3.77 8.49
C HIS A 432 -4.89 -4.12 9.81
N ILE A 433 -6.01 -3.47 10.12
CA ILE A 433 -6.81 -3.71 11.34
C ILE A 433 -7.27 -5.17 11.42
N ARG A 434 -7.85 -5.70 10.34
CA ARG A 434 -8.32 -7.10 10.30
C ARG A 434 -7.19 -8.09 10.50
N LYS A 435 -6.01 -7.83 9.91
CA LYS A 435 -4.81 -8.63 10.13
C LYS A 435 -4.35 -8.56 11.59
N THR A 436 -4.26 -7.37 12.19
CA THR A 436 -3.86 -7.19 13.59
C THR A 436 -4.82 -7.90 14.57
N LEU A 437 -6.13 -7.88 14.28
CA LEU A 437 -7.12 -8.66 15.03
C LEU A 437 -6.88 -10.17 14.94
N SER A 438 -6.67 -10.69 13.74
CA SER A 438 -6.40 -12.11 13.53
C SER A 438 -5.11 -12.57 14.20
N ASP A 439 -4.02 -11.81 14.01
CA ASP A 439 -2.67 -12.24 14.37
C ASP A 439 -2.36 -11.97 15.85
N THR A 440 -2.89 -10.88 16.41
CA THR A 440 -2.48 -10.38 17.73
C THR A 440 -3.65 -10.24 18.69
N TRP A 441 -4.57 -9.30 18.44
CA TRP A 441 -5.54 -8.86 19.44
C TRP A 441 -6.64 -9.87 19.73
N ASN A 442 -7.13 -10.59 18.73
CA ASN A 442 -8.21 -11.57 18.85
C ASN A 442 -7.82 -12.97 18.35
N ARG A 443 -6.52 -13.28 18.39
CA ARG A 443 -6.00 -14.62 18.09
C ARG A 443 -6.61 -15.68 19.03
N PRO A 444 -6.80 -16.93 18.59
CA PRO A 444 -7.20 -18.03 19.46
C PRO A 444 -6.19 -18.23 20.61
N LEU A 445 -6.68 -18.34 21.84
CA LEU A 445 -5.88 -18.62 23.03
C LEU A 445 -6.46 -19.84 23.75
N ALA A 446 -5.60 -20.76 24.20
CA ALA A 446 -6.06 -21.94 24.92
C ALA A 446 -6.82 -21.55 26.19
N GLY A 447 -8.05 -22.03 26.34
CA GLY A 447 -8.90 -21.76 27.50
C GLY A 447 -9.51 -20.35 27.57
N LYS A 448 -9.27 -19.48 26.59
CA LYS A 448 -9.93 -18.16 26.51
C LYS A 448 -10.72 -18.04 25.19
N PRO A 449 -12.05 -17.79 25.23
CA PRO A 449 -12.82 -17.55 24.02
C PRO A 449 -12.34 -16.30 23.27
N ARG A 450 -12.59 -16.25 21.96
CA ARG A 450 -12.38 -15.03 21.17
C ARG A 450 -13.39 -13.96 21.59
N VAL A 451 -12.97 -12.71 21.51
CA VAL A 451 -13.84 -11.56 21.73
C VAL A 451 -14.78 -11.44 20.54
N LYS A 452 -16.09 -11.38 20.78
CA LYS A 452 -17.07 -11.17 19.71
C LYS A 452 -17.11 -9.70 19.33
N ILE A 453 -17.08 -9.37 18.04
CA ILE A 453 -17.20 -7.98 17.59
C ILE A 453 -18.49 -7.82 16.79
N HIS A 454 -19.49 -7.20 17.40
CA HIS A 454 -20.70 -6.77 16.69
C HIS A 454 -20.48 -5.36 16.16
N ALA A 455 -20.94 -5.09 14.94
CA ALA A 455 -20.83 -3.78 14.31
C ALA A 455 -22.21 -3.22 13.99
N VAL A 456 -22.42 -1.95 14.33
CA VAL A 456 -23.59 -1.16 14.01
C VAL A 456 -23.13 -0.04 13.09
N GLY A 457 -23.40 -0.21 11.80
CA GLY A 457 -22.97 0.71 10.76
C GLY A 457 -24.03 1.77 10.46
N PHE A 458 -23.63 3.04 10.47
CA PHE A 458 -24.46 4.17 10.04
C PHE A 458 -24.08 4.60 8.61
N PHE A 459 -24.13 3.68 7.65
CA PHE A 459 -23.57 3.84 6.31
C PHE A 459 -24.47 4.62 5.34
N PHE A 460 -24.90 5.82 5.71
CA PHE A 460 -25.87 6.61 4.92
C PHE A 460 -25.44 6.89 3.47
N GLU A 461 -24.15 6.75 3.16
CA GLU A 461 -23.56 7.23 1.90
C GLU A 461 -22.73 6.21 1.12
N SER A 462 -22.08 5.25 1.82
CA SER A 462 -21.12 4.34 1.19
C SER A 462 -21.43 2.88 1.51
N PRO A 463 -21.74 2.04 0.50
CA PRO A 463 -21.89 0.60 0.71
C PRO A 463 -20.58 -0.07 1.15
N ASP A 464 -19.42 0.53 0.88
CA ASP A 464 -18.10 0.00 1.25
C ASP A 464 -17.89 -0.02 2.77
N VAL A 465 -18.39 0.99 3.48
CA VAL A 465 -18.43 1.01 4.95
C VAL A 465 -19.21 -0.20 5.47
N GLY A 466 -20.38 -0.47 4.88
CA GLY A 466 -21.20 -1.61 5.24
C GLY A 466 -20.48 -2.94 5.00
N ALA A 467 -19.82 -3.08 3.85
CA ALA A 467 -19.04 -4.28 3.52
C ALA A 467 -17.85 -4.50 4.49
N PHE A 468 -17.13 -3.43 4.83
CA PHE A 468 -16.03 -3.47 5.78
C PHE A 468 -16.49 -3.89 7.18
N LEU A 469 -17.50 -3.22 7.72
CA LEU A 469 -18.05 -3.52 9.05
C LEU A 469 -18.66 -4.93 9.12
N TRP A 470 -19.32 -5.37 8.05
CA TRP A 470 -19.82 -6.74 7.94
C TRP A 470 -18.69 -7.77 7.98
N ALA A 471 -17.62 -7.56 7.19
CA ALA A 471 -16.46 -8.45 7.18
C ALA A 471 -15.78 -8.50 8.56
N LEU A 472 -15.56 -7.33 9.18
CA LEU A 472 -14.97 -7.21 10.51
C LEU A 472 -15.77 -7.99 11.56
N ALA A 473 -17.09 -7.85 11.57
CA ALA A 473 -17.95 -8.55 12.51
C ALA A 473 -17.96 -10.06 12.27
N ARG A 474 -18.08 -10.49 11.00
CA ARG A 474 -18.11 -11.89 10.61
C ARG A 474 -16.83 -12.64 11.00
N GLU A 475 -15.66 -12.03 10.83
CA GLU A 475 -14.37 -12.65 11.16
C GLU A 475 -14.10 -12.80 12.67
N ASN A 476 -14.86 -12.07 13.48
CA ASN A 476 -14.73 -12.05 14.93
C ASN A 476 -16.01 -12.55 15.59
N ASP A 477 -16.66 -13.56 14.99
CA ASP A 477 -17.79 -14.30 15.57
C ASP A 477 -18.96 -13.40 16.05
N GLY A 478 -19.11 -12.25 15.39
CA GLY A 478 -20.11 -11.25 15.70
C GLY A 478 -21.15 -11.11 14.60
N SER A 479 -21.85 -9.98 14.61
CA SER A 479 -22.96 -9.72 13.70
C SER A 479 -23.01 -8.24 13.36
N PHE A 480 -23.50 -7.95 12.15
CA PHE A 480 -23.55 -6.61 11.62
C PHE A 480 -25.00 -6.13 11.47
N VAL A 481 -25.29 -4.92 11.94
CA VAL A 481 -26.54 -4.21 11.70
C VAL A 481 -26.25 -2.98 10.88
N GLY A 482 -27.01 -2.81 9.81
CA GLY A 482 -27.01 -1.58 9.03
C GLY A 482 -28.17 -0.66 9.35
N MET A 483 -27.84 0.58 9.71
CA MET A 483 -28.80 1.66 9.84
C MET A 483 -28.83 2.43 8.52
N SER A 484 -29.89 2.24 7.73
CA SER A 484 -30.02 2.81 6.38
C SER A 484 -30.74 4.16 6.34
N LYS A 485 -31.29 4.63 7.46
CA LYS A 485 -31.94 5.95 7.61
C LYS A 485 -31.62 6.56 8.97
N PRO A 486 -31.27 7.85 9.06
CA PRO A 486 -31.22 8.58 10.32
C PRO A 486 -32.60 8.52 11.01
#